data_AF-X1M1M5-F1
#
_entry.id   AF-X1M1M5-F1
#
_cell.length_a   1.000
_cell.length_b   1.000
_cell.length_c   1.000
_cell.angle_alpha   90.00
_cell.angle_beta   90.00
_cell.angle_gamma   90.00
#
_symmetry.space_group_name_H-M   'P 1'
#
loop_
_entity.id
_entity.type
_entity.pdbx_description
1 polymer ?
#
loop_
_entity_poly.entity_id
_entity_poly.type
_entity_poly.pdbx_seq_one_letter_code
_entity_poly.pdbx_strand_id
1 'polypeptide(L)' 'LFIWIDAHYPKLLEEFVNLGNKKAKELNAKKIYFIADRNERVIERRTGKYGFKKAFITYKKEVI' A
#
# COMPACT_ATOMS: atom_id res chain seq x y z
N LEU A 1 1.31 -5.48 8.66
CA LEU A 1 1.38 -4.10 9.22
C LEU A 1 0.09 -3.40 8.81
N PHE A 2 -0.65 -2.84 9.77
CA PHE A 2 -1.80 -1.98 9.49
C PHE A 2 -1.34 -0.52 9.60
N ILE A 3 -1.76 0.34 8.66
CA ILE A 3 -1.44 1.75 8.75
C ILE A 3 -2.57 2.64 8.23
N TRP A 4 -2.78 3.74 8.94
CA TRP A 4 -3.55 4.88 8.49
C TRP A 4 -2.64 6.11 8.58
N ILE A 5 -2.07 6.52 7.44
CA ILE A 5 -1.28 7.76 7.33
C ILE A 5 -2.16 8.82 6.70
N ASP A 6 -2.39 9.89 7.46
CA ASP A 6 -3.01 11.10 6.98
C ASP A 6 -2.19 11.69 5.81
N ALA A 7 -2.90 12.17 4.77
CA ALA A 7 -2.29 12.65 3.53
C ALA A 7 -1.40 13.88 3.75
N HIS A 8 -1.59 14.65 4.82
CA HIS A 8 -0.77 15.82 5.17
C HIS A 8 0.66 15.45 5.62
N TYR A 9 0.94 14.16 5.86
CA TYR A 9 2.26 13.68 6.27
C TYR A 9 2.91 12.76 5.22
N PRO A 10 3.33 13.31 4.06
CA PRO A 10 3.88 12.50 2.97
C PRO A 10 5.20 11.82 3.32
N LYS A 11 6.01 12.42 4.20
CA LYS A 11 7.27 11.83 4.70
C LYS A 11 7.03 10.56 5.50
N LEU A 12 5.98 10.54 6.33
CA LEU A 12 5.63 9.37 7.14
C LEU A 12 5.24 8.17 6.27
N LEU A 13 4.61 8.42 5.11
CA LEU A 13 4.34 7.38 4.14
C LEU A 13 5.61 6.78 3.54
N GLU A 14 6.57 7.64 3.18
CA GLU A 14 7.85 7.18 2.66
C GLU A 14 8.62 6.34 3.69
N GLU A 15 8.70 6.82 4.93
CA GLU A 15 9.31 6.08 6.04
C GLU A 15 8.63 4.73 6.26
N PHE A 16 7.31 4.67 6.20
CA PHE A 16 6.57 3.43 6.35
C PHE A 16 6.82 2.45 5.21
N VAL A 17 6.86 2.92 3.97
CA VAL A 17 7.19 2.07 2.81
C VAL A 17 8.61 1.52 2.95
N ASN A 18 9.56 2.35 3.39
CA ASN A 18 10.95 1.94 3.64
C ASN A 18 11.04 0.89 4.76
N LEU A 19 10.28 1.06 5.85
CA LEU A 19 10.15 0.08 6.92
C LEU A 19 9.61 -1.26 6.38
N GLY A 20 8.55 -1.21 5.57
CA GLY A 20 7.98 -2.40 4.92
C GLY A 20 8.99 -3.13 4.04
N ASN A 21 9.73 -2.39 3.22
CA ASN A 21 10.79 -2.95 2.36
C ASN A 21 11.92 -3.59 3.17
N LYS A 22 12.38 -2.93 4.24
CA LYS A 22 13.39 -3.49 5.15
C LYS A 22 12.90 -4.79 5.75
N LYS A 23 11.66 -4.81 6.25
CA LYS A 23 11.11 -6.01 6.88
C LYS A 23 10.90 -7.15 5.89
N ALA A 24 10.49 -6.84 4.67
CA ALA A 24 10.39 -7.84 3.60
C ALA A 24 11.75 -8.47 3.28
N LYS A 25 12.82 -7.68 3.24
CA LYS A 25 14.20 -8.19 3.07
C LYS A 25 14.62 -9.10 4.23
N GLU A 26 14.40 -8.66 5.47
CA GLU A 26 14.72 -9.45 6.67
C GLU A 26 14.01 -10.81 6.69
N LEU A 27 12.77 -10.87 6.20
CA LEU A 27 11.95 -12.08 6.16
C LEU A 27 12.13 -12.89 4.87
N ASN A 28 13.03 -12.47 3.97
CA ASN A 28 13.19 -13.05 2.63
C ASN A 28 11.86 -13.15 1.85
N ALA A 29 10.98 -12.16 2.04
CA ALA A 29 9.68 -12.10 1.38
C ALA A 29 9.84 -11.64 -0.07
N LYS A 30 9.22 -12.38 -1.00
CA LYS A 30 9.31 -12.07 -2.44
C LYS A 30 8.37 -10.96 -2.91
N LYS A 31 7.31 -10.68 -2.14
CA LYS A 31 6.22 -9.76 -2.52
C LYS A 31 5.63 -9.08 -1.30
N ILE A 32 5.20 -7.83 -1.48
CA ILE A 32 4.41 -7.07 -0.49
C ILE A 32 3.06 -6.78 -1.13
N TYR A 33 1.99 -7.09 -0.40
CA TYR A 33 0.63 -6.79 -0.79
C TYR A 33 0.00 -5.83 0.23
N PHE A 34 -0.82 -4.89 -0.27
CA PHE A 34 -1.71 -4.11 0.57
C PHE A 34 -3.09 -4.04 -0.11
N ILE A 35 -4.12 -3.86 0.71
CA ILE A 35 -5.50 -3.70 0.26
C ILE A 35 -5.96 -2.33 0.73
N ALA A 36 -6.69 -1.61 -0.11
CA ALA A 36 -7.25 -0.32 0.23
C ALA A 36 -8.67 -0.18 -0.34
N ASP A 37 -9.60 0.33 0.46
CA ASP A 37 -10.95 0.69 0.02
C ASP A 37 -10.95 2.16 -0.45
N ARG A 38 -10.31 2.39 -1.60
CA ARG A 38 -10.12 3.70 -2.23
C ARG A 38 -10.11 3.55 -3.75
N ASN A 39 -10.37 4.65 -4.45
CA ASN A 39 -10.27 4.70 -5.91
C ASN A 39 -8.87 4.29 -6.40
N GLU A 40 -8.82 3.44 -7.42
CA GLU A 40 -7.60 2.88 -7.99
C GLU A 40 -6.59 3.95 -8.43
N ARG A 41 -7.06 5.03 -9.08
CA ARG A 41 -6.19 6.13 -9.55
C ARG A 41 -5.51 6.86 -8.40
N VAL A 42 -6.18 6.98 -7.26
CA VAL A 42 -5.62 7.63 -6.06
C VAL A 42 -4.52 6.76 -5.46
N ILE A 43 -4.74 5.44 -5.42
CA ILE A 43 -3.74 4.47 -4.96
C ILE A 43 -2.54 4.49 -5.89
N GLU A 44 -2.74 4.37 -7.19
CA GLU A 44 -1.68 4.38 -8.20
C GLU A 44 -0.81 5.64 -8.09
N ARG A 45 -1.42 6.83 -7.99
CA ARG A 45 -0.69 8.09 -7.80
C ARG A 45 0.13 8.10 -6.50
N ARG A 46 -0.39 7.54 -5.40
CA ARG A 46 0.22 7.59 -4.08
C ARG A 46 1.34 6.54 -3.93
N THR A 47 1.15 5.34 -4.46
CA THR A 47 2.03 4.20 -4.23
C THR A 47 2.86 3.78 -5.42
N GLY A 48 2.48 4.18 -6.65
CA GLY A 48 3.16 3.78 -7.88
C GLY A 48 4.63 4.20 -7.93
N LYS A 49 4.95 5.39 -7.37
CA LYS A 49 6.33 5.88 -7.22
C LYS A 49 7.22 5.00 -6.33
N TYR A 50 6.62 4.12 -5.52
CA TYR A 50 7.33 3.13 -4.69
C TYR A 50 7.34 1.72 -5.31
N GLY A 51 6.95 1.57 -6.57
CA GLY A 51 6.99 0.30 -7.30
C GLY A 51 5.77 -0.61 -7.10
N PHE A 52 4.75 -0.17 -6.37
CA PHE A 52 3.50 -0.92 -6.26
C PHE A 52 2.72 -0.91 -7.57
N LYS A 53 2.18 -2.07 -7.94
CA LYS A 53 1.32 -2.27 -9.12
C LYS A 53 0.05 -3.01 -8.68
N LYS A 54 -1.04 -2.84 -9.45
CA LYS A 54 -2.25 -3.63 -9.24
C LYS A 54 -1.94 -5.12 -9.37
N ALA A 55 -2.35 -5.89 -8.36
CA ALA A 55 -2.05 -7.32 -8.29
C ALA A 55 -3.24 -8.22 -8.61
N PHE A 56 -4.46 -7.82 -8.23
CA PHE A 56 -5.66 -8.62 -8.41
C PHE A 56 -6.90 -7.71 -8.56
N ILE A 57 -7.99 -8.32 -8.99
CA ILE A 57 -9.31 -7.70 -9.08
C ILE A 57 -10.04 -7.96 -7.76
N THR A 58 -10.65 -6.92 -7.18
CA THR A 58 -11.38 -7.00 -5.91
C THR A 58 -12.86 -6.72 -6.17
N TYR A 59 -13.75 -7.53 -5.59
CA TYR A 59 -15.19 -7.35 -5.66
C TYR A 59 -15.73 -7.02 -4.26
N LYS A 60 -16.63 -6.03 -4.17
CA LYS A 60 -17.30 -5.62 -2.93
C LYS A 60 -18.81 -5.65 -3.19
N LYS A 61 -19.55 -6.33 -2.32
CA LYS A 61 -21.02 -6.28 -2.28
C LYS A 61 -21.42 -5.55 -1.01
N GLU A 62 -22.23 -4.50 -1.15
CA GLU A 62 -22.93 -3.90 -0.01
C GLU A 62 -24.15 -4.76 0.32
N VAL A 63 -24.33 -5.07 1.61
CA VAL A 63 -25.38 -5.99 2.11
C VAL A 63 -26.59 -5.20 2.63
N ILE A 64 -26.59 -3.87 2.47
CA ILE A 64 -27.68 -3.00 2.92
C ILE A 64 -28.99 -3.38 2.21
#